data_AF-A0A2R9B4F2-F1
#
_entry.id   AF-A0A2R9B4F2-F1
#
_cell.length_a   1.000
_cell.length_b   1.000
_cell.length_c   1.000
_cell.angle_alpha   90.00
_cell.angle_beta   90.00
_cell.angle_gamma   90.00
#
_symmetry.space_group_name_H-M   'P 1'
#
loop_
_entity.id
_entity.type
_entity.pdbx_description
1 polymer ?
#
loop_
_entity_poly.entity_id
_entity_poly.type
_entity_poly.pdbx_seq_one_letter_code
_entity_poly.pdbx_strand_id
1 'polypeptide(L)'
;MAAHLKKRVYEEFTKVVQPQEEIATKKLRLTKPSKSAALHIDLCKATSPADALQYLLQFARKPVEAESVEGVVRILLEHYYKENDPSVRLKIASLLGLLSKTAGFSPDCIMDDAINILQNEKSHQVLAQLLDTLLAIGTKLPENQAIQMRLVDVACKVRV
;
A
#
# COMPACT_ATOMS: atom_id res chain seq x y z
N MET A 1 -39.43 59.88 58.39
CA MET A 1 -40.48 58.83 58.32
C MET A 1 -39.99 57.72 57.40
N ALA A 2 -40.18 56.47 57.84
CA ALA A 2 -40.11 55.20 57.11
C ALA A 2 -38.77 54.74 56.48
N ALA A 3 -38.23 53.66 57.08
CA ALA A 3 -37.34 52.68 56.48
C ALA A 3 -38.10 51.74 55.53
N HIS A 4 -37.41 51.06 54.60
CA HIS A 4 -37.61 49.66 54.15
C HIS A 4 -36.56 49.33 53.05
N LEU A 5 -35.45 48.65 53.34
CA LEU A 5 -35.22 47.19 53.47
C LEU A 5 -35.19 46.38 52.16
N LYS A 6 -33.96 45.91 51.82
CA LYS A 6 -33.53 44.52 51.50
C LYS A 6 -32.98 44.22 50.08
N LYS A 7 -31.69 43.81 50.11
CA LYS A 7 -31.09 42.61 49.47
C LYS A 7 -30.96 42.67 47.93
N ARG A 8 -29.82 42.44 47.25
CA ARG A 8 -28.66 41.52 47.43
C ARG A 8 -27.46 42.17 46.68
N VAL A 9 -26.28 42.34 47.29
CA VAL A 9 -25.09 41.44 47.20
C VAL A 9 -24.67 41.22 45.73
N TYR A 10 -23.82 42.12 45.22
CA TYR A 10 -22.38 41.92 44.90
C TYR A 10 -22.15 41.26 43.54
N GLU A 11 -21.64 42.01 42.57
CA GLU A 11 -20.25 41.86 42.10
C GLU A 11 -20.00 42.74 40.87
N GLU A 12 -18.90 43.49 40.98
CA GLU A 12 -18.32 44.33 39.95
C GLU A 12 -17.77 43.45 38.82
N PHE A 13 -18.04 43.80 37.55
CA PHE A 13 -17.14 43.46 36.45
C PHE A 13 -16.86 44.72 35.63
N THR A 14 -15.81 45.41 36.09
CA THR A 14 -15.17 46.56 35.47
C THR A 14 -14.46 46.15 34.17
N LYS A 15 -14.76 46.89 33.09
CA LYS A 15 -13.91 47.40 31.97
C LYS A 15 -12.76 46.49 31.49
N VAL A 16 -12.49 46.32 30.20
CA VAL A 16 -12.08 47.35 29.21
C VAL A 16 -12.20 46.75 27.79
N VAL A 17 -12.59 47.58 26.84
CA VAL A 17 -12.82 47.26 25.41
C VAL A 17 -11.54 47.48 24.58
N GLN A 18 -11.16 46.43 23.82
CA GLN A 18 -10.33 46.31 22.59
C GLN A 18 -8.80 46.54 22.68
N PRO A 19 -7.94 45.84 21.88
CA PRO A 19 -8.12 45.55 20.44
C PRO A 19 -7.59 44.20 19.85
N GLN A 20 -7.87 43.99 18.55
CA GLN A 20 -7.07 43.24 17.55
C GLN A 20 -7.30 41.71 17.41
N GLU A 21 -8.24 41.34 16.54
CA GLU A 21 -8.30 40.00 15.93
C GLU A 21 -7.19 39.86 14.88
N GLU A 22 -6.04 39.34 15.28
CA GLU A 22 -5.10 38.73 14.34
C GLU A 22 -5.74 37.45 13.78
N ILE A 23 -6.19 37.54 12.53
CA ILE A 23 -6.56 36.38 11.72
C ILE A 23 -5.32 35.48 11.65
N ALA A 24 -5.32 34.43 12.47
CA ALA A 24 -4.32 33.38 12.45
C ALA A 24 -4.31 32.75 11.06
N THR A 25 -3.40 33.23 10.22
CA THR A 25 -3.09 32.62 8.93
C THR A 25 -2.72 31.16 9.21
N LYS A 26 -3.62 30.25 8.84
CA LYS A 26 -3.36 28.81 8.85
C LYS A 26 -2.23 28.56 7.87
N LYS A 27 -0.98 28.65 8.36
CA LYS A 27 0.19 28.26 7.60
C LYS A 27 0.00 26.79 7.25
N LEU A 28 -0.18 26.52 5.96
CA LEU A 28 -0.05 25.19 5.38
C LEU A 28 1.31 24.65 5.81
N ARG A 29 1.32 23.83 6.86
CA ARG A 29 2.48 23.02 7.18
C ARG A 29 2.54 21.98 6.07
N LEU A 30 3.50 22.16 5.16
CA LEU A 30 3.88 21.12 4.23
C LEU A 30 4.27 19.91 5.07
N THR A 31 3.39 18.91 5.13
CA THR A 31 3.75 17.60 5.65
C THR A 31 4.92 17.12 4.80
N LYS A 32 5.94 16.54 5.45
CA LYS A 32 7.13 16.00 4.79
C LYS A 32 6.67 15.22 3.54
N PRO A 33 7.32 15.38 2.37
CA PRO A 33 6.95 14.64 1.18
C PRO A 33 6.90 13.17 1.55
N SER A 34 5.72 12.56 1.37
CA SER A 34 5.54 11.14 1.65
C SER A 34 6.58 10.39 0.83
N LYS A 35 7.45 9.61 1.48
CA LYS A 35 8.50 8.82 0.83
C LYS A 35 7.85 7.63 0.12
N SER A 36 7.03 7.90 -0.88
CA SER A 36 6.34 6.86 -1.62
C SER A 36 7.37 5.97 -2.30
N ALA A 37 7.51 4.73 -1.84
CA ALA A 37 8.43 3.77 -2.44
C ALA A 37 8.07 3.47 -3.91
N ALA A 38 6.81 3.72 -4.29
CA ALA A 38 6.33 3.65 -5.67
C ALA A 38 7.07 4.63 -6.60
N LEU A 39 7.52 5.78 -6.08
CA LEU A 39 8.32 6.76 -6.85
C LEU A 39 9.72 6.25 -7.19
N HIS A 40 10.16 5.11 -6.63
CA HIS A 40 11.51 4.58 -6.83
C HIS A 40 11.59 3.44 -7.86
N ILE A 41 10.47 3.04 -8.47
CA ILE A 41 10.42 2.00 -9.49
C ILE A 41 10.35 2.67 -10.87
N ASP A 42 11.52 2.92 -11.45
CA ASP A 42 11.69 3.57 -12.76
C ASP A 42 11.41 2.62 -13.95
N LEU A 43 10.45 1.70 -13.81
CA LEU A 43 10.11 0.72 -14.86
C LEU A 43 9.62 1.36 -16.16
N CYS A 44 9.10 2.58 -16.11
CA CYS A 44 8.71 3.34 -17.30
C CYS A 44 9.91 3.82 -18.13
N LYS A 45 11.13 3.85 -17.56
CA LYS A 45 12.36 4.25 -18.25
C LYS A 45 13.10 3.07 -18.88
N ALA A 46 12.71 1.83 -18.56
CA ALA A 46 13.34 0.65 -19.13
C ALA A 46 13.07 0.59 -20.63
N THR A 47 14.13 0.56 -21.43
CA THR A 47 14.06 0.40 -22.89
C THR A 47 14.37 -1.03 -23.33
N SER A 48 14.87 -1.86 -22.41
CA SER A 48 15.15 -3.27 -22.61
C SER A 48 14.73 -4.12 -21.39
N PRO A 49 14.50 -5.44 -21.57
CA PRO A 49 14.26 -6.35 -20.45
C PRO A 49 15.40 -6.39 -19.43
N ALA A 50 16.65 -6.19 -19.89
CA ALA A 50 17.81 -6.12 -19.01
C ALA A 50 17.75 -4.91 -18.07
N ASP A 51 17.35 -3.74 -18.58
CA ASP A 51 17.17 -2.54 -17.76
C ASP A 51 16.03 -2.72 -16.76
N ALA A 52 14.89 -3.27 -17.21
CA ALA A 52 13.77 -3.59 -16.34
C ALA A 52 14.19 -4.51 -15.18
N LEU A 53 14.92 -5.59 -15.48
CA LEU A 53 15.48 -6.48 -14.46
C LEU A 53 16.41 -5.75 -13.50
N GLN A 54 17.30 -4.88 -13.98
CA GLN A 54 18.19 -4.10 -13.11
C GLN A 54 17.41 -3.21 -12.15
N TYR A 55 16.37 -2.50 -12.64
CA TYR A 55 15.51 -1.69 -11.78
C TYR A 55 14.77 -2.53 -10.74
N LEU A 56 14.20 -3.68 -11.14
CA LEU A 56 13.51 -4.60 -10.22
C LEU A 56 14.46 -5.19 -9.17
N LEU A 57 15.68 -5.54 -9.54
CA LEU A 57 16.70 -6.07 -8.63
C LEU A 57 17.18 -5.00 -7.65
N GLN A 58 17.36 -3.76 -8.11
CA GLN A 58 17.71 -2.64 -7.25
C GLN A 58 16.57 -2.32 -6.28
N PHE A 59 15.32 -2.36 -6.74
CA PHE A 59 14.15 -2.18 -5.90
C PHE A 59 14.04 -3.27 -4.82
N ALA A 60 14.28 -4.54 -5.15
CA ALA A 60 14.18 -5.67 -4.23
C ALA A 60 15.07 -5.54 -2.97
N ARG A 61 16.09 -4.69 -3.00
CA ARG A 61 17.01 -4.43 -1.88
C ARG A 61 16.54 -3.30 -0.96
N LYS A 62 15.48 -2.58 -1.32
CA LYS A 62 14.97 -1.43 -0.56
C LYS A 62 13.82 -1.89 0.34
N PRO A 63 13.77 -1.44 1.61
CA PRO A 63 12.59 -1.66 2.44
C PRO A 63 11.39 -0.89 1.87
N VAL A 64 10.20 -1.46 2.03
CA VAL A 64 8.93 -0.87 1.58
C VAL A 64 8.03 -0.72 2.80
N GLU A 65 7.53 0.50 3.01
CA GLU A 65 6.56 0.81 4.06
C GLU A 65 5.15 0.38 3.60
N ALA A 66 4.29 -0.05 4.54
CA ALA A 66 2.98 -0.60 4.25
C ALA A 66 2.11 0.32 3.38
N GLU A 67 2.17 1.63 3.62
CA GLU A 67 1.38 2.64 2.90
C GLU A 67 1.79 2.78 1.44
N SER A 68 3.00 2.32 1.08
CA SER A 68 3.52 2.38 -0.29
C SER A 68 3.30 1.08 -1.08
N VAL A 69 2.97 -0.04 -0.42
CA VAL A 69 2.92 -1.37 -1.07
C VAL A 69 1.89 -1.40 -2.19
N GLU A 70 0.68 -0.89 -1.98
CA GLU A 70 -0.38 -0.91 -2.99
C GLU A 70 0.03 -0.14 -4.26
N GLY A 71 0.65 1.03 -4.09
CA GLY A 71 1.17 1.82 -5.21
C GLY A 71 2.28 1.10 -5.98
N VAL A 72 3.18 0.41 -5.26
CA VAL A 72 4.22 -0.43 -5.85
C VAL A 72 3.61 -1.60 -6.63
N VAL A 73 2.67 -2.33 -6.03
CA VAL A 73 2.00 -3.48 -6.66
C VAL A 73 1.35 -3.04 -7.96
N ARG A 74 0.62 -1.92 -7.95
CA ARG A 74 -0.01 -1.38 -9.17
C ARG A 74 1.00 -1.13 -10.28
N ILE A 75 2.14 -0.49 -9.99
CA ILE A 75 3.22 -0.27 -10.99
C ILE A 75 3.77 -1.59 -11.52
N LEU A 76 3.97 -2.58 -10.64
CA LEU A 76 4.48 -3.90 -11.01
C LEU A 76 3.49 -4.63 -11.94
N LEU A 77 2.20 -4.62 -11.62
CA LEU A 77 1.15 -5.24 -12.42
C LEU A 77 0.98 -4.55 -13.78
N GLU A 78 0.96 -3.21 -13.81
CA GLU A 78 0.93 -2.43 -15.06
C GLU A 78 2.10 -2.79 -15.99
N HIS A 79 3.29 -3.05 -15.44
CA HIS A 79 4.44 -3.51 -16.22
C HIS A 79 4.32 -4.98 -16.63
N TYR A 80 3.83 -5.85 -15.74
CA TYR A 80 3.66 -7.27 -16.01
C TYR A 80 2.81 -7.53 -17.26
N TYR A 81 1.67 -6.85 -17.38
CA TYR A 81 0.70 -7.11 -18.46
C TYR A 81 1.19 -6.70 -19.85
N LYS A 82 2.23 -5.87 -19.96
CA LYS A 82 2.85 -5.47 -21.23
C LYS A 82 4.20 -6.13 -21.50
N GLU A 83 4.71 -6.92 -20.56
CA GLU A 83 6.03 -7.52 -20.65
C GLU A 83 5.99 -8.88 -21.35
N ASN A 84 6.93 -9.10 -22.26
CA ASN A 84 7.08 -10.35 -23.00
C ASN A 84 8.22 -11.22 -22.44
N ASP A 85 9.22 -10.61 -21.82
CA ASP A 85 10.35 -11.35 -21.28
C ASP A 85 9.94 -12.14 -20.02
N PRO A 86 10.09 -13.48 -20.02
CA PRO A 86 9.66 -14.31 -18.90
C PRO A 86 10.51 -14.08 -17.64
N SER A 87 11.76 -13.62 -17.77
CA SER A 87 12.63 -13.35 -16.62
C SER A 87 12.17 -12.11 -15.86
N VAL A 88 11.77 -11.05 -16.59
CA VAL A 88 11.16 -9.85 -16.00
C VAL A 88 9.85 -10.20 -15.29
N ARG A 89 8.95 -10.95 -15.96
CA ARG A 89 7.67 -11.40 -15.39
C ARG A 89 7.88 -12.27 -14.14
N LEU A 90 8.84 -13.19 -14.17
CA LEU A 90 9.23 -13.98 -13.00
C LEU A 90 9.67 -13.09 -11.84
N LYS A 91 10.51 -12.09 -12.11
CA LYS A 91 10.99 -11.19 -11.07
C LYS A 91 9.86 -10.35 -10.47
N ILE A 92 8.90 -9.90 -11.28
CA ILE A 92 7.70 -9.22 -10.81
C ILE A 92 6.87 -10.15 -9.92
N ALA A 93 6.57 -11.38 -10.37
CA ALA A 93 5.83 -12.35 -9.58
C ALA A 93 6.47 -12.61 -8.21
N SER A 94 7.81 -12.74 -8.18
CA SER A 94 8.59 -12.87 -6.94
C SER A 94 8.46 -11.66 -6.01
N LEU A 95 8.46 -10.44 -6.57
CA LEU A 95 8.30 -9.21 -5.80
C LEU A 95 6.90 -9.08 -5.20
N LEU A 96 5.84 -9.50 -5.89
CA LEU A 96 4.48 -9.55 -5.32
C LEU A 96 4.46 -10.43 -4.06
N GLY A 97 5.10 -11.59 -4.11
CA GLY A 97 5.25 -12.48 -2.96
C GLY A 97 6.06 -11.86 -1.82
N LEU A 98 7.12 -11.11 -2.12
CA LEU A 98 7.89 -10.37 -1.12
C LEU A 98 7.04 -9.28 -0.44
N LEU A 99 6.33 -8.48 -1.23
CA LEU A 99 5.51 -7.37 -0.78
C LEU A 99 4.33 -7.83 0.09
N SER A 100 3.76 -9.01 -0.20
CA SER A 100 2.72 -9.64 0.63
C SER A 100 3.13 -9.85 2.10
N LYS A 101 4.44 -9.89 2.37
CA LYS A 101 5.01 -10.11 3.71
C LYS A 101 5.26 -8.81 4.47
N THR A 102 4.96 -7.65 3.87
CA THR A 102 5.17 -6.35 4.49
C THR A 102 4.27 -6.20 5.72
N ALA A 103 4.87 -5.88 6.87
CA ALA A 103 4.11 -5.73 8.11
C ALA A 103 3.11 -4.57 7.99
N GLY A 104 1.85 -4.80 8.37
CA GLY A 104 0.77 -3.82 8.26
C GLY A 104 0.10 -3.73 6.89
N PHE A 105 0.54 -4.51 5.90
CA PHE A 105 -0.13 -4.65 4.61
C PHE A 105 -1.07 -5.87 4.62
N SER A 106 -2.29 -5.72 4.10
CA SER A 106 -3.22 -6.84 3.92
C SER A 106 -2.96 -7.53 2.57
N PRO A 107 -2.51 -8.79 2.54
CA PRO A 107 -2.17 -9.47 1.30
C PRO A 107 -3.40 -9.96 0.51
N ASP A 108 -4.61 -9.86 1.08
CA ASP A 108 -5.86 -10.20 0.40
C ASP A 108 -6.06 -9.40 -0.90
N CYS A 109 -5.65 -8.13 -0.92
CA CYS A 109 -5.93 -7.23 -2.04
C CYS A 109 -5.14 -7.55 -3.32
N ILE A 110 -4.12 -8.41 -3.25
CA ILE A 110 -3.29 -8.78 -4.41
C ILE A 110 -3.48 -10.24 -4.83
N MET A 111 -4.31 -10.99 -4.09
CA MET A 111 -4.50 -12.42 -4.33
C MET A 111 -5.20 -12.69 -5.65
N ASP A 112 -6.27 -11.95 -5.95
CA ASP A 112 -7.04 -12.12 -7.18
C ASP A 112 -6.18 -11.78 -8.42
N ASP A 113 -5.33 -10.76 -8.34
CA ASP A 113 -4.36 -10.44 -9.38
C ASP A 113 -3.36 -11.59 -9.59
N ALA A 114 -2.81 -12.15 -8.51
CA ALA A 114 -1.87 -13.27 -8.60
C ALA A 114 -2.52 -14.54 -9.20
N ILE A 115 -3.78 -14.82 -8.85
CA ILE A 115 -4.55 -15.93 -9.45
C ILE A 115 -4.82 -15.67 -10.93
N ASN A 116 -5.23 -14.44 -11.29
CA ASN A 116 -5.47 -14.07 -12.68
C ASN A 116 -4.20 -14.21 -13.52
N ILE A 117 -3.06 -13.76 -12.99
CA ILE A 117 -1.78 -13.91 -13.66
C ILE A 117 -1.44 -15.40 -13.85
N LEU A 118 -1.58 -16.23 -12.82
CA LEU A 118 -1.31 -17.67 -12.89
C LEU A 118 -2.14 -18.37 -13.98
N GLN A 119 -3.42 -18.00 -14.13
CA GLN A 119 -4.31 -18.60 -15.11
C GLN A 119 -3.96 -18.25 -16.56
N ASN A 120 -3.29 -17.12 -16.79
CA ASN A 120 -2.94 -16.61 -18.12
C ASN A 120 -1.47 -16.82 -18.49
N GLU A 121 -0.64 -17.27 -17.53
CA GLU A 121 0.78 -17.45 -17.73
C GLU A 121 1.11 -18.73 -18.50
N LYS A 122 2.12 -18.66 -19.38
CA LYS A 122 2.57 -19.77 -20.22
C LYS A 122 3.95 -20.30 -19.83
N SER A 123 4.78 -19.48 -19.20
CA SER A 123 6.13 -19.88 -18.77
C SER A 123 6.07 -20.71 -17.50
N HIS A 124 6.58 -21.94 -17.55
CA HIS A 124 6.64 -22.84 -16.38
C HIS A 124 7.42 -22.24 -15.21
N GLN A 125 8.50 -21.49 -15.48
CA GLN A 125 9.27 -20.83 -14.43
C GLN A 125 8.47 -19.74 -13.73
N VAL A 126 7.67 -18.98 -14.50
CA VAL A 126 6.81 -17.93 -13.94
C VAL A 126 5.63 -18.57 -13.18
N LEU A 127 5.04 -19.64 -13.72
CA LEU A 127 3.99 -20.42 -13.03
C LEU A 127 4.47 -20.94 -11.67
N ALA A 128 5.66 -21.55 -11.61
CA ALA A 128 6.24 -22.02 -10.36
C ALA A 128 6.43 -20.87 -9.36
N GLN A 129 6.97 -19.73 -9.81
CA GLN A 129 7.15 -18.56 -8.97
C GLN A 129 5.81 -17.98 -8.48
N LEU A 130 4.74 -18.03 -9.29
CA LEU A 130 3.40 -17.58 -8.89
C LEU A 130 2.76 -18.51 -7.86
N LEU A 131 3.00 -19.82 -7.96
CA LEU A 131 2.58 -20.77 -6.92
C LEU A 131 3.29 -20.45 -5.59
N ASP A 132 4.60 -20.16 -5.61
CA ASP A 132 5.33 -19.71 -4.42
C ASP A 132 4.78 -18.39 -3.86
N THR A 133 4.42 -17.46 -4.74
CA THR A 133 3.81 -16.17 -4.36
C THR A 133 2.44 -16.36 -3.72
N LEU A 134 1.58 -17.21 -4.29
CA LEU A 134 0.27 -17.53 -3.74
C LEU A 134 0.37 -18.27 -2.40
N LEU A 135 1.34 -19.18 -2.27
CA LEU A 135 1.64 -19.83 -0.99
C LEU A 135 2.08 -18.78 0.06
N ALA A 136 2.97 -17.86 -0.31
CA ALA A 136 3.41 -16.79 0.58
C ALA A 136 2.24 -15.92 1.06
N ILE A 137 1.30 -15.55 0.18
CA ILE A 137 0.07 -14.84 0.53
C ILE A 137 -0.80 -15.69 1.45
N GLY A 138 -1.10 -16.93 1.08
CA GLY A 138 -1.98 -17.83 1.83
C GLY A 138 -1.51 -18.12 3.26
N THR A 139 -0.20 -18.22 3.47
CA THR A 139 0.38 -18.42 4.82
C THR A 139 0.19 -17.23 5.77
N LYS A 140 -0.12 -16.04 5.24
CA LYS A 140 -0.46 -14.85 6.04
C LYS A 140 -1.95 -14.79 6.42
N LEU A 141 -2.76 -15.66 5.84
CA LEU A 141 -4.21 -15.67 5.97
C LEU A 141 -4.71 -17.05 6.44
N PRO A 142 -4.14 -17.63 7.52
CA PRO A 142 -4.47 -19.01 7.92
C PRO A 142 -5.93 -19.16 8.37
N GLU A 143 -6.49 -18.12 8.98
CA GLU A 143 -7.86 -18.15 9.51
C GLU A 143 -8.95 -17.98 8.43
N ASN A 144 -8.57 -17.59 7.21
CA ASN A 144 -9.52 -17.36 6.13
C ASN A 144 -9.74 -18.65 5.33
N GLN A 145 -10.65 -19.51 5.82
CA GLN A 145 -10.94 -20.81 5.20
C GLN A 145 -11.40 -20.69 3.74
N ALA A 146 -12.12 -19.62 3.38
CA ALA A 146 -12.54 -19.38 2.01
C ALA A 146 -11.33 -19.16 1.09
N ILE A 147 -10.34 -18.40 1.55
CA ILE A 147 -9.08 -18.19 0.83
C ILE A 147 -8.29 -19.50 0.70
N GLN A 148 -8.18 -20.27 1.78
CA GLN A 148 -7.48 -21.57 1.75
C GLN A 148 -8.10 -22.52 0.72
N MET A 149 -9.43 -22.65 0.70
CA MET A 149 -10.14 -23.47 -0.29
C MET A 149 -9.92 -22.98 -1.71
N ARG A 150 -9.99 -21.67 -1.95
CA ARG A 150 -9.71 -21.09 -3.28
C ARG A 150 -8.29 -21.39 -3.74
N LEU A 151 -7.29 -21.30 -2.86
CA LEU A 151 -5.89 -21.61 -3.20
C LEU A 151 -5.70 -23.09 -3.51
N VAL A 152 -6.39 -24.00 -2.79
CA VAL A 152 -6.40 -25.44 -3.10
C VAL A 152 -7.02 -25.70 -4.48
N ASP A 153 -8.16 -25.07 -4.79
CA ASP A 153 -8.81 -25.22 -6.10
C ASP A 153 -7.91 -24.75 -7.25
N VAL A 154 -7.21 -23.63 -7.04
CA VAL A 154 -6.22 -23.11 -8.00
C VAL A 154 -5.06 -24.09 -8.16
N ALA A 155 -4.48 -24.59 -7.06
CA ALA A 155 -3.38 -25.56 -7.10
C ALA A 155 -3.76 -26.87 -7.81
N CYS A 156 -4.99 -27.36 -7.61
CA CYS A 156 -5.49 -28.56 -8.28
C CYS A 156 -5.59 -28.39 -9.80
N LYS A 157 -5.92 -27.19 -10.29
CA LYS A 157 -6.02 -26.88 -11.73
C LYS A 157 -4.66 -26.74 -12.41
N VAL A 158 -3.61 -26.41 -11.66
CA VAL A 158 -2.26 -26.12 -12.18
C VAL A 158 -1.37 -27.37 -12.20
N ARG A 159 -1.87 -28.54 -11.79
CA ARG A 159 -1.17 -29.82 -12.00
C ARG A 159 -0.98 -30.07 -13.50
N VAL A 160 0.23 -29.78 -13.98
CA VAL A 160 0.76 -30.15 -15.30
C VAL A 160 1.14 -31.63 -15.31
#